data_AF-A0A497S013-F1
#
_entry.id   AF-A0A497S013-F1
#
_cell.length_a   1.000
_cell.length_b   1.000
_cell.length_c   1.000
_cell.angle_alpha   90.00
_cell.angle_beta   90.00
_cell.angle_gamma   90.00
#
_symmetry.space_group_name_H-M   'P 1'
#
loop_
_entity.id
_entity.type
_entity.pdbx_description
1 polymer ?
#
loop_
_entity_poly.entity_id
_entity_poly.type
_entity_poly.pdbx_seq_one_letter_code
_entity_poly.pdbx_strand_id
1 'polypeptide(L)'
;MKKIIWTIFLIGTIAISGCVQKAPSELERAKAACINACKKALAEGQDLSAGPCLLNPMDELPNWVCDVAHEPREAIDNLPENQCSAYREGRASHFVEVDPNCNFIRAV
;
A
#
# COMPACT_ATOMS: atom_id res chain seq x y z
N MET A 1 70.06 3.82 21.31
CA MET A 1 69.48 4.96 20.55
C MET A 1 68.13 4.52 19.99
N LYS A 2 67.08 5.33 20.21
CA LYS A 2 65.74 5.30 19.57
C LYS A 2 64.91 4.03 19.86
N LYS A 3 64.01 4.10 20.85
CA LYS A 3 62.57 4.45 20.72
C LYS A 3 61.86 3.42 19.82
N ILE A 4 60.82 2.72 20.27
CA ILE A 4 59.45 3.25 20.11
C ILE A 4 58.47 2.38 20.91
N ILE A 5 57.66 3.06 21.72
CA ILE A 5 56.42 2.60 22.36
C ILE A 5 55.30 2.79 21.32
N TRP A 6 54.50 1.76 21.03
CA TRP A 6 53.13 1.89 20.53
C TRP A 6 52.33 0.72 21.13
N THR A 7 51.72 0.92 22.29
CA THR A 7 50.30 1.28 22.41
C THR A 7 49.41 0.29 21.66
N ILE A 8 49.00 -0.75 22.39
CA ILE A 8 47.81 -1.55 22.07
C ILE A 8 46.62 -0.58 22.13
N PHE A 9 46.29 0.04 21.00
CA PHE A 9 45.02 0.74 20.87
C PHE A 9 44.04 -0.24 20.26
N LEU A 10 43.18 -0.74 21.14
CA LEU A 10 42.00 -1.53 20.88
C LEU A 10 41.13 -0.78 19.86
N ILE A 11 41.35 -1.00 18.56
CA ILE A 11 40.47 -0.47 17.52
C ILE A 11 39.18 -1.26 17.62
N GLY A 12 38.21 -0.68 18.33
CA GLY A 12 36.85 -1.15 18.41
C GLY A 12 36.29 -1.37 17.01
N THR A 13 36.06 -2.63 16.67
CA THR A 13 35.27 -3.04 15.52
C THR A 13 33.81 -2.69 15.80
N ILE A 14 33.44 -1.42 15.57
CA ILE A 14 32.05 -1.04 15.43
C ILE A 14 31.57 -1.70 14.12
N ALA A 15 31.00 -2.90 14.26
CA ALA A 15 30.22 -3.51 13.20
C ALA A 15 28.99 -2.62 12.99
N ILE A 16 29.06 -1.71 12.02
CA ILE A 16 27.91 -0.98 11.53
C ILE A 16 27.05 -2.01 10.79
N SER A 17 26.24 -2.76 11.54
CA SER A 17 25.16 -3.58 11.01
C SER A 17 24.07 -2.63 10.52
N GLY A 18 24.36 -1.95 9.41
CA GLY A 18 23.40 -1.13 8.70
C GLY A 18 22.40 -2.04 8.03
N CYS A 19 21.27 -2.31 8.69
CA CYS A 19 20.09 -2.84 8.02
C CYS A 19 19.67 -1.81 6.96
N VAL A 20 20.07 -2.03 5.70
CA VAL A 20 19.53 -1.29 4.56
C VAL A 20 18.06 -1.69 4.44
N GLN A 21 17.16 -0.87 4.99
CA GLN A 21 15.73 -1.05 4.80
C GLN A 21 15.40 -0.75 3.34
N LYS A 22 15.12 -1.81 2.56
CA LYS A 22 14.63 -1.67 1.19
C LYS A 22 13.32 -0.89 1.21
N ALA A 23 13.20 0.13 0.35
CA ALA A 23 11.95 0.84 0.16
C ALA A 23 10.81 -0.12 -0.25
N PRO A 24 9.55 0.13 0.18
CA PRO A 24 8.41 -0.70 -0.19
C PRO A 24 8.19 -0.71 -1.70
N SER A 25 7.68 -1.82 -2.23
CA SER A 25 7.33 -1.94 -3.64
C SER A 25 6.11 -1.06 -3.97
N GLU A 26 5.88 -0.82 -5.26
CA GLU A 26 4.69 -0.10 -5.71
C GLU A 26 3.39 -0.76 -5.23
N LEU A 27 3.31 -2.09 -5.32
CA LEU A 27 2.17 -2.88 -4.82
C LEU A 27 1.95 -2.67 -3.32
N GLU A 28 3.00 -2.69 -2.49
CA GLU A 28 2.86 -2.47 -1.05
C GLU A 28 2.40 -1.03 -0.75
N ARG A 29 2.86 -0.04 -1.53
CA ARG A 29 2.38 1.34 -1.41
C ARG A 29 0.91 1.47 -1.82
N ALA A 30 0.50 0.88 -2.94
CA ALA A 30 -0.89 0.89 -3.40
C ALA A 30 -1.83 0.21 -2.40
N LYS A 31 -1.41 -0.95 -1.88
CA LYS A 31 -2.15 -1.68 -0.84
C LYS A 31 -2.32 -0.82 0.42
N ALA A 32 -1.24 -0.22 0.90
CA ALA A 32 -1.30 0.66 2.07
C ALA A 32 -2.20 1.88 1.82
N ALA A 33 -2.10 2.52 0.64
CA ALA A 33 -2.95 3.64 0.26
C ALA A 33 -4.44 3.26 0.24
N CYS A 34 -4.79 2.12 -0.35
CA CYS A 34 -6.17 1.65 -0.42
C CYS A 34 -6.76 1.32 0.97
N ILE A 35 -6.01 0.58 1.81
CA ILE A 35 -6.43 0.29 3.20
C ILE A 35 -6.63 1.58 3.99
N ASN A 36 -5.74 2.57 3.84
CA ASN A 36 -5.85 3.84 4.53
C ASN A 36 -7.06 4.66 4.05
N ALA A 37 -7.33 4.69 2.74
CA ALA A 37 -8.50 5.35 2.19
C ALA A 37 -9.80 4.71 2.70
N CYS A 38 -9.86 3.38 2.75
CA CYS A 38 -11.01 2.67 3.30
C CYS A 38 -11.23 2.99 4.78
N LYS A 39 -10.18 2.92 5.60
CA LYS A 39 -10.27 3.24 7.04
C LYS A 39 -10.71 4.68 7.28
N LYS A 40 -10.23 5.62 6.46
CA LYS A 40 -10.66 7.01 6.49
C LYS A 40 -12.14 7.13 6.16
N ALA A 41 -12.62 6.47 5.10
CA ALA A 41 -14.03 6.48 4.73
C ALA A 41 -14.93 5.93 5.85
N LEU A 42 -14.55 4.82 6.49
CA LEU A 42 -15.26 4.29 7.66
C LEU A 42 -15.25 5.27 8.84
N ALA A 43 -14.10 5.90 9.13
CA ALA A 43 -13.99 6.88 10.20
C ALA A 43 -14.84 8.15 9.94
N GLU A 44 -15.09 8.48 8.67
CA GLU A 44 -15.98 9.55 8.24
C GLU A 44 -17.47 9.15 8.20
N GLY A 45 -17.78 7.89 8.52
CA GLY A 45 -19.15 7.38 8.53
C GLY A 45 -19.72 7.07 7.15
N GLN A 46 -18.87 6.89 6.14
CA GLN A 46 -19.31 6.46 4.81
C GLN A 46 -19.80 5.01 4.85
N ASP A 47 -20.89 4.73 4.13
CA ASP A 47 -21.39 3.37 3.95
C ASP A 47 -20.63 2.68 2.80
N LEU A 48 -19.88 1.64 3.15
CA LEU A 48 -19.07 0.85 2.21
C LEU A 48 -19.75 -0.45 1.77
N SER A 49 -20.98 -0.72 2.24
CA SER A 49 -21.71 -1.97 1.95
C SER A 49 -22.07 -2.15 0.48
N ALA A 50 -22.10 -1.07 -0.29
CA ALA A 50 -22.32 -1.13 -1.74
C ALA A 50 -21.04 -1.46 -2.54
N GLY A 51 -19.88 -1.57 -1.89
CA GLY A 51 -18.60 -1.76 -2.57
C GLY A 51 -18.16 -0.55 -3.41
N PRO A 52 -18.14 0.69 -2.87
CA PRO A 52 -17.79 1.86 -3.67
C PRO A 52 -16.31 1.88 -4.06
N CYS A 53 -16.01 2.57 -5.15
CA CYS A 53 -14.65 2.99 -5.48
C CYS A 53 -14.18 4.11 -4.54
N LEU A 54 -12.96 3.99 -3.99
CA LEU A 54 -12.39 4.92 -3.03
C LEU A 54 -11.30 5.84 -3.61
N LEU A 55 -10.51 5.36 -4.57
CA LEU A 55 -9.42 6.12 -5.20
C LEU A 55 -9.42 5.89 -6.73
N ASN A 56 -9.57 6.96 -7.53
CA ASN A 56 -9.88 6.86 -8.96
C ASN A 56 -9.26 7.96 -9.84
N PRO A 57 -7.94 7.94 -10.11
CA PRO A 57 -6.93 6.99 -9.64
C PRO A 57 -6.34 7.39 -8.27
N MET A 58 -5.34 6.67 -7.80
CA MET A 58 -4.52 7.09 -6.65
C MET A 58 -3.59 8.25 -7.03
N ASP A 59 -3.50 9.30 -6.19
CA ASP A 59 -2.72 10.52 -6.48
C ASP A 59 -1.24 10.24 -6.74
N GLU A 60 -0.59 9.44 -5.87
CA GLU A 60 0.84 9.11 -5.99
C GLU A 60 1.11 7.93 -6.94
N LEU A 61 0.08 7.19 -7.31
CA LEU A 61 0.14 5.94 -8.08
C LEU A 61 -0.95 5.96 -9.16
N PRO A 62 -0.87 6.83 -10.17
CA PRO A 62 -1.99 7.11 -11.08
C PRO A 62 -2.42 5.91 -11.95
N ASN A 63 -1.59 4.86 -12.01
CA ASN A 63 -1.93 3.61 -12.69
C ASN A 63 -2.72 2.62 -11.81
N TRP A 64 -3.00 2.97 -10.55
CA TRP A 64 -3.70 2.17 -9.55
C TRP A 64 -5.04 2.81 -9.15
N VAL A 65 -6.01 1.96 -8.83
CA VAL A 65 -7.28 2.34 -8.19
C VAL A 65 -7.52 1.53 -6.90
N CYS A 66 -8.47 1.98 -6.09
CA CYS A 66 -8.89 1.27 -4.87
C CYS A 66 -10.40 1.03 -4.90
N ASP A 67 -10.80 -0.23 -4.96
CA ASP A 67 -12.19 -0.67 -4.96
C ASP A 67 -12.52 -1.35 -3.61
N VAL A 68 -13.73 -1.12 -3.10
CA VAL A 68 -14.32 -1.97 -2.06
C VAL A 68 -15.10 -3.09 -2.75
N ALA A 69 -14.92 -4.34 -2.32
CA ALA A 69 -15.64 -5.50 -2.87
C ALA A 69 -15.97 -6.52 -1.78
N HIS A 70 -16.88 -7.45 -2.03
CA HIS A 70 -17.17 -8.55 -1.12
C HIS A 70 -16.27 -9.77 -1.39
N GLU A 71 -16.02 -10.58 -0.36
CA GLU A 71 -15.32 -11.86 -0.45
C GLU A 71 -16.11 -12.92 0.36
N PRO A 72 -16.86 -13.84 -0.29
CA PRO A 72 -17.00 -14.03 -1.74
C PRO A 72 -17.62 -12.84 -2.48
N ARG A 73 -17.20 -12.62 -3.72
CA ARG A 73 -17.70 -11.51 -4.57
C ARG A 73 -19.21 -11.62 -4.77
N GLU A 74 -19.90 -10.49 -4.64
CA GLU A 74 -21.34 -10.37 -4.80
C GLU A 74 -21.72 -9.72 -6.14
N ALA A 75 -22.99 -9.82 -6.52
CA ALA A 75 -23.48 -9.22 -7.77
C ALA A 75 -23.34 -7.68 -7.76
N ILE A 76 -23.47 -7.06 -6.59
CA ILE A 76 -23.34 -5.61 -6.40
C ILE A 76 -21.95 -5.08 -6.76
N ASP A 77 -20.89 -5.88 -6.55
CA ASP A 77 -19.50 -5.53 -6.87
C ASP A 77 -19.22 -5.46 -8.37
N ASN A 78 -20.16 -5.96 -9.20
CA ASN A 78 -20.06 -5.95 -10.65
C ASN A 78 -20.87 -4.82 -11.29
N LEU A 79 -21.56 -4.01 -10.47
CA LEU A 79 -22.27 -2.84 -10.97
C LEU A 79 -21.26 -1.77 -11.44
N PRO A 80 -21.46 -1.19 -12.64
CA PRO A 80 -20.62 -0.12 -13.18
C PRO A 80 -20.33 1.04 -12.22
N GLU A 81 -21.32 1.43 -11.42
CA GLU A 81 -21.29 2.52 -10.44
C GLU A 81 -20.43 2.23 -9.21
N ASN A 82 -20.18 0.95 -8.91
CA ASN A 82 -19.38 0.51 -7.77
C ASN A 82 -17.91 0.23 -8.15
N GLN A 83 -17.58 0.32 -9.44
CA GLN A 83 -16.22 0.10 -9.93
C GLN A 83 -15.53 1.42 -10.26
N CYS A 84 -14.25 1.53 -9.95
CA CYS A 84 -13.45 2.68 -10.33
C CYS A 84 -13.42 2.89 -11.85
N SER A 85 -13.90 4.06 -12.30
CA SER A 85 -14.02 4.35 -13.73
C SER A 85 -12.68 4.41 -14.45
N ALA A 86 -11.59 4.82 -13.79
CA ALA A 86 -10.26 4.84 -14.38
C ALA A 86 -9.79 3.45 -14.79
N TYR A 87 -10.14 2.40 -14.03
CA TYR A 87 -9.84 1.02 -14.42
C TYR A 87 -10.73 0.56 -15.58
N ARG A 88 -12.03 0.81 -15.48
CA ARG A 88 -13.00 0.45 -16.56
C ARG A 88 -12.73 1.14 -17.90
N GLU A 89 -12.21 2.37 -17.86
CA GLU A 89 -11.86 3.17 -19.04
C GLU A 89 -10.43 2.92 -19.53
N GLY A 90 -9.62 2.13 -18.82
CA GLY A 90 -8.24 1.84 -19.17
C GLY A 90 -7.24 2.97 -18.91
N ARG A 91 -7.62 3.97 -18.09
CA ARG A 91 -6.72 5.03 -17.61
C ARG A 91 -5.82 4.57 -16.45
N ALA A 92 -6.25 3.57 -15.71
CA ALA A 92 -5.48 2.82 -14.72
C ALA A 92 -5.49 1.34 -15.08
N SER A 93 -4.36 0.66 -14.89
CA SER A 93 -4.18 -0.75 -15.29
C SER A 93 -4.16 -1.71 -14.11
N HIS A 94 -4.10 -1.17 -12.89
CA HIS A 94 -4.01 -1.94 -11.65
C HIS A 94 -5.10 -1.54 -10.67
N PHE A 95 -5.45 -2.45 -9.78
CA PHE A 95 -6.38 -2.18 -8.69
C PHE A 95 -5.96 -2.89 -7.42
N VAL A 96 -6.38 -2.33 -6.29
CA VAL A 96 -6.41 -3.00 -5.00
C VAL A 96 -7.87 -3.15 -4.59
N GLU A 97 -8.25 -4.35 -4.18
CA GLU A 97 -9.56 -4.64 -3.61
C GLU A 97 -9.44 -4.90 -2.10
N VAL A 98 -10.41 -4.36 -1.39
CA VAL A 98 -10.50 -4.34 0.07
C VAL A 98 -11.96 -4.62 0.44
N ASP A 99 -12.23 -5.31 1.55
CA ASP A 99 -13.61 -5.59 1.98
C ASP A 99 -14.25 -4.35 2.66
N PRO A 100 -15.56 -4.35 2.93
CA PRO A 100 -16.21 -3.24 3.65
C PRO A 100 -15.65 -2.95 5.05
N ASN A 101 -14.85 -3.86 5.63
CA ASN A 101 -14.14 -3.71 6.90
C ASN A 101 -12.66 -3.33 6.70
N CYS A 102 -12.26 -2.98 5.48
CA CYS A 102 -10.90 -2.63 5.07
C CYS A 102 -9.88 -3.75 5.21
N ASN A 103 -10.31 -5.01 5.18
CA ASN A 103 -9.43 -6.14 5.03
C ASN A 103 -9.00 -6.27 3.57
N PHE A 104 -7.71 -6.49 3.33
CA PHE A 104 -7.20 -6.69 1.98
C PHE A 104 -7.73 -7.98 1.36
N ILE A 105 -8.25 -7.89 0.13
CA ILE A 105 -8.69 -9.03 -0.68
C ILE A 105 -7.58 -9.40 -1.66
N ARG A 106 -7.28 -8.51 -2.62
CA ARG A 106 -6.27 -8.76 -3.67
C ARG A 106 -5.73 -7.48 -4.30
N ALA A 107 -4.66 -7.64 -5.08
CA ALA A 107 -4.09 -6.60 -5.93
C ALA A 107 -3.64 -7.21 -7.27
N VAL A 108 -3.92 -6.54 -8.38
CA VAL A 108 -3.59 -7.00 -9.76
C VAL A 108 -3.05 -5.82 -10.55
#